data_AF-A0A7X9GDB4-F1
#
_entry.id   AF-A0A7X9GDB4-F1
#
_cell.length_a   1.000
_cell.length_b   1.000
_cell.length_c   1.000
_cell.angle_alpha   90.00
_cell.angle_beta   90.00
_cell.angle_gamma   90.00
#
_symmetry.space_group_name_H-M   'P 1'
#
loop_
_entity.id
_entity.type
_entity.pdbx_description
1 polymer ?
#
loop_
_entity_poly.entity_id
_entity_poly.type
_entity_poly.pdbx_seq_one_letter_code
_entity_poly.pdbx_strand_id
1 'polypeptide(L)'
;MFRTLVVIDTVRKDGLVFASDYSDCDHSMAGYRKAMFRTKEPLVVGAAYSFDYESEDPQKPFVEKSRSGKTTYMYPRYFYHKVRNFTLIDREPDADLLLDL
;
A
#
# COMPACT_ATOMS: atom_id res chain seq x y z
N MET A 1 2.08 -3.87 -17.30
CA MET A 1 1.19 -3.00 -16.50
C MET A 1 0.61 -3.90 -15.44
N PHE A 2 0.88 -3.59 -14.18
CA PHE A 2 0.52 -4.40 -13.03
C PHE A 2 -0.68 -3.76 -12.35
N ARG A 3 -1.62 -4.58 -11.90
CA ARG A 3 -2.77 -4.13 -11.13
C ARG A 3 -2.50 -4.44 -9.66
N THR A 4 -2.77 -3.48 -8.81
CA THR A 4 -2.62 -3.62 -7.35
C THR A 4 -3.92 -3.24 -6.66
N LEU A 5 -4.03 -3.69 -5.41
CA LEU A 5 -4.98 -3.20 -4.45
C LEU A 5 -4.24 -2.75 -3.19
N VAL A 6 -4.56 -1.54 -2.74
CA VAL A 6 -3.92 -0.92 -1.59
C VAL A 6 -4.92 -0.24 -0.67
N VAL A 7 -4.56 -0.12 0.61
CA VAL A 7 -5.18 0.80 1.56
C VAL A 7 -4.32 2.05 1.67
N ILE A 8 -4.94 3.23 1.61
CA ILE A 8 -4.23 4.51 1.67
C ILE A 8 -3.92 4.85 3.13
N ASP A 9 -2.65 4.73 3.52
CA ASP A 9 -2.20 5.04 4.87
C ASP A 9 -2.13 6.56 5.09
N THR A 10 -1.57 7.29 4.13
CA THR A 10 -1.34 8.75 4.25
C THR A 10 -1.16 9.40 2.89
N VAL A 11 -1.71 10.60 2.72
CA VAL A 11 -1.48 11.46 1.55
C VAL A 11 -0.76 12.74 1.99
N ARG A 12 0.42 12.99 1.45
CA ARG A 12 1.16 14.24 1.70
C ARG A 12 0.66 15.36 0.79
N LYS A 13 0.87 16.61 1.24
CA LYS A 13 0.51 17.83 0.48
C LYS A 13 1.16 17.93 -0.90
N ASP A 14 2.32 17.30 -1.10
CA ASP A 14 3.04 17.25 -2.38
C ASP A 14 2.58 16.11 -3.31
N GLY A 15 1.48 15.43 -2.96
CA GLY A 15 0.91 14.33 -3.74
C GLY A 15 1.66 13.00 -3.58
N LEU A 16 2.61 12.90 -2.65
CA LEU A 16 3.22 11.62 -2.30
C LEU A 16 2.28 10.83 -1.39
N VAL A 17 1.96 9.62 -1.81
CA VAL A 17 1.06 8.71 -1.12
C VAL A 17 1.86 7.57 -0.52
N PHE A 18 1.46 7.18 0.69
CA PHE A 18 1.91 5.98 1.38
C PHE A 18 0.72 5.04 1.47
N ALA A 19 0.93 3.79 1.10
CA ALA A 19 -0.14 2.81 1.07
C ALA A 19 0.36 1.44 1.53
N SER A 20 -0.56 0.65 2.05
CA SER A 20 -0.36 -0.77 2.36
C SER A 20 -0.90 -1.57 1.18
N ASP A 21 -0.04 -2.31 0.49
CA ASP A 21 -0.41 -3.12 -0.68
C ASP A 21 -0.65 -4.57 -0.26
N TYR A 22 -1.80 -5.10 -0.68
CA TYR A 22 -2.33 -6.41 -0.33
C TYR A 22 -2.36 -7.39 -1.51
N SER A 23 -1.89 -6.99 -2.70
CA SER A 23 -2.11 -7.70 -3.97
C SER A 23 -1.44 -9.07 -4.08
N ASP A 24 -0.51 -9.38 -3.19
CA ASP A 24 0.25 -10.65 -3.17
C ASP A 24 0.15 -11.33 -1.78
N CYS A 25 -0.89 -10.99 -1.00
CA CYS A 25 -1.16 -11.61 0.29
C CYS A 25 -1.66 -13.05 0.11
N ASP A 26 -0.73 -13.99 -0.10
CA ASP A 26 -0.97 -15.44 -0.11
C ASP A 26 -1.27 -16.02 1.30
N HIS A 27 -1.94 -15.24 2.16
CA HIS A 27 -2.16 -15.50 3.59
C HIS A 27 -0.87 -15.59 4.44
N SER A 28 0.28 -15.19 3.91
CA SER A 28 1.51 -15.04 4.68
C SER A 28 1.87 -13.57 4.93
N MET A 29 2.59 -13.28 6.01
CA MET A 29 3.17 -11.95 6.27
C MET A 29 4.20 -11.53 5.20
N ALA A 30 4.53 -12.40 4.24
CA ALA A 30 5.45 -12.11 3.14
C ALA A 30 4.79 -11.32 1.99
N GLY A 31 3.46 -11.41 1.83
CA GLY A 31 2.72 -10.68 0.80
C GLY A 31 2.41 -9.22 1.13
N TYR A 32 2.46 -8.86 2.42
CA TYR A 32 2.23 -7.49 2.86
C TYR A 32 3.43 -6.59 2.55
N ARG A 33 3.23 -5.59 1.69
CA ARG A 33 4.27 -4.64 1.29
C ARG A 33 3.81 -3.20 1.46
N LYS A 34 4.77 -2.31 1.72
CA LYS A 34 4.55 -0.86 1.76
C LYS A 34 4.77 -0.27 0.38
N ALA A 35 3.78 0.43 -0.13
CA ALA A 35 3.84 1.12 -1.41
C ALA A 35 3.97 2.63 -1.23
N MET A 36 4.67 3.25 -2.17
CA MET A 36 4.66 4.69 -2.37
C MET A 36 4.40 5.01 -3.83
N PHE A 37 3.67 6.09 -4.08
CA PHE A 37 3.51 6.60 -5.43
C PHE A 37 3.15 8.08 -5.37
N ARG A 38 3.26 8.76 -6.51
CA ARG A 38 2.79 10.14 -6.66
C ARG A 38 1.51 10.18 -7.47
N THR A 39 0.52 10.90 -6.98
CA THR A 39 -0.72 11.17 -7.71
C THR A 39 -1.27 12.55 -7.34
N LYS A 40 -2.12 13.09 -8.22
CA LYS A 40 -2.94 14.29 -7.95
C LYS A 40 -4.39 13.92 -7.67
N GLU A 41 -4.73 12.64 -7.76
CA GLU A 41 -6.07 12.15 -7.46
C GLU A 41 -6.42 12.42 -5.99
N PRO A 42 -7.66 12.85 -5.69
CA PRO A 42 -8.11 13.13 -4.33
C PRO A 42 -8.44 11.82 -3.60
N LEU A 43 -7.40 11.12 -3.15
CA LEU A 43 -7.54 9.86 -2.42
C LEU A 43 -7.98 10.08 -0.97
N VAL A 44 -8.79 9.16 -0.46
CA VAL A 44 -9.25 9.15 0.93
C VAL A 44 -8.32 8.29 1.78
N VAL A 45 -7.82 8.83 2.88
CA VAL A 45 -7.01 8.08 3.86
C VAL A 45 -7.90 7.04 4.55
N GLY A 46 -7.40 5.81 4.67
CA GLY A 46 -8.12 4.66 5.22
C GLY A 46 -8.90 3.84 4.18
N ALA A 47 -9.15 4.39 3.00
CA ALA A 47 -9.92 3.72 1.95
C ALA A 47 -9.05 2.74 1.13
N ALA A 48 -9.70 1.69 0.62
CA ALA A 48 -9.14 0.71 -0.29
C ALA A 48 -9.33 1.14 -1.75
N TYR A 49 -8.27 1.08 -2.54
CA TYR A 49 -8.28 1.39 -3.96
C TYR A 49 -7.58 0.29 -4.76
N SER A 50 -8.11 0.01 -5.94
CA SER A 50 -7.39 -0.70 -6.99
C SER A 50 -6.90 0.28 -8.04
N PHE A 51 -5.67 0.12 -8.51
CA PHE A 51 -5.12 0.91 -9.61
C PHE A 51 -4.06 0.12 -10.35
N ASP A 52 -3.65 0.67 -11.50
CA ASP A 52 -2.61 0.10 -12.32
C ASP A 52 -1.33 0.92 -12.24
N TYR A 53 -0.17 0.26 -12.31
CA TYR A 53 1.14 0.88 -12.39
C TYR A 53 2.00 0.25 -13.50
N GLU A 54 3.02 0.97 -13.96
CA GLU A 54 3.87 0.50 -15.06
C GLU A 54 5.08 -0.30 -14.57
N SER A 55 5.77 0.19 -13.55
CA SER A 55 6.96 -0.44 -12.97
C SER A 55 7.08 -0.11 -11.48
N GLU A 56 7.92 -0.86 -10.79
CA GLU A 56 8.18 -0.70 -9.36
C GLU A 56 9.68 -0.68 -9.07
N ASP A 57 10.09 0.19 -8.13
CA ASP A 57 11.48 0.26 -7.65
C ASP A 57 11.55 -0.15 -6.17
N PRO A 58 12.38 -1.15 -5.81
CA PRO A 58 12.63 -1.49 -4.42
C PRO A 58 13.20 -0.29 -3.65
N GLN A 59 12.70 -0.08 -2.44
CA GLN A 59 13.12 0.98 -1.54
C GLN A 59 13.71 0.40 -0.27
N LYS A 60 14.34 1.24 0.54
CA LYS A 60 14.75 0.84 1.88
C LYS A 60 13.53 0.30 2.64
N PRO A 61 13.60 -0.94 3.19
CA PRO A 61 12.49 -1.55 3.92
C PRO A 61 11.97 -0.64 5.02
N PHE A 62 10.66 -0.69 5.25
CA PHE A 62 10.07 -0.04 6.41
C PHE A 62 10.37 -0.91 7.64
N VAL A 63 10.95 -0.31 8.67
CA VAL A 63 11.36 -1.02 9.88
C VAL A 63 10.54 -0.49 11.05
N GLU A 64 9.76 -1.36 11.66
CA GLU A 64 8.96 -1.03 12.83
C GLU A 64 9.45 -1.84 14.03
N LYS A 65 9.65 -1.17 15.16
CA LYS A 65 9.97 -1.85 16.41
C LYS A 65 8.69 -1.98 17.24
N SER A 66 8.46 -3.18 17.75
CA SER A 66 7.44 -3.41 18.78
C SER A 66 7.61 -2.43 19.95
N ARG A 67 6.52 -2.16 20.67
CA ARG A 67 6.53 -1.26 21.83
C ARG A 67 7.55 -1.66 22.91
N SER A 68 7.85 -2.96 23.04
CA SER A 68 8.85 -3.48 23.98
C SER A 68 10.29 -3.37 23.47
N GLY A 69 10.49 -3.01 22.20
CA GLY A 69 11.79 -2.95 21.53
C GLY A 69 12.40 -4.33 21.21
N LYS A 70 11.74 -5.43 21.58
CA LYS A 70 12.28 -6.79 21.45
C LYS A 70 12.13 -7.34 20.03
N THR A 71 11.03 -7.02 19.37
CA THR A 71 10.74 -7.48 18.01
C THR A 71 10.91 -6.31 17.04
N THR A 72 11.62 -6.58 15.94
CA THR A 72 11.76 -5.67 14.80
C THR A 72 11.06 -6.31 13.60
N TYR A 73 10.05 -5.64 13.08
CA TYR A 73 9.36 -6.01 11.85
C TYR A 73 10.02 -5.29 10.68
N MET A 74 10.25 -6.01 9.59
CA MET A 74 10.82 -5.46 8.37
C MET A 74 9.86 -5.75 7.22
N TYR A 75 9.33 -4.70 6.63
CA TYR A 75 8.37 -4.79 5.54
C TYR A 75 9.03 -4.34 4.24
N PRO A 76 8.94 -5.14 3.16
CA PRO A 76 9.35 -4.71 1.83
C PRO A 76 8.66 -3.40 1.47
N ARG A 77 9.39 -2.51 0.79
CA ARG A 77 8.86 -1.23 0.37
C ARG A 77 9.19 -0.97 -1.08
N TYR A 78 8.21 -0.48 -1.83
CA TYR A 78 8.34 -0.20 -3.26
C TYR A 78 7.84 1.19 -3.59
N PHE A 79 8.39 1.77 -4.66
CA PHE A 79 7.86 2.95 -5.30
C PHE A 79 7.21 2.55 -6.63
N TYR A 80 5.92 2.85 -6.82
CA TYR A 80 5.18 2.55 -8.05
C TYR A 80 5.22 3.74 -9.01
N HIS A 81 5.71 3.47 -10.21
CA HIS A 81 5.81 4.44 -11.28
C HIS A 81 4.58 4.44 -12.17
N LYS A 82 4.14 5.65 -12.51
CA LYS A 82 3.02 5.92 -13.43
C LYS A 82 1.73 5.16 -13.05
N VAL A 83 1.20 5.52 -11.88
CA VAL A 83 -0.09 5.02 -11.40
C VAL A 83 -1.26 5.64 -12.17
N ARG A 84 -2.27 4.83 -12.49
CA ARG A 84 -3.47 5.23 -13.25
C ARG A 84 -4.66 4.32 -12.95
N ASN A 85 -5.85 4.70 -13.46
CA ASN A 85 -7.08 3.91 -13.37
C ASN A 85 -7.52 3.61 -11.93
N PHE A 86 -7.48 4.62 -11.06
CA PHE A 86 -7.93 4.48 -9.68
C PHE A 86 -9.40 4.10 -9.59
N THR A 87 -9.68 3.01 -8.90
CA THR A 87 -11.02 2.51 -8.59
C THR A 87 -11.15 2.41 -7.08
N LEU A 88 -12.06 3.18 -6.50
CA LEU A 88 -12.41 3.05 -5.07
C LEU A 88 -13.13 1.71 -4.87
N ILE A 89 -12.61 0.88 -3.98
CA ILE A 89 -13.19 -0.42 -3.63
C ILE A 89 -14.09 -0.26 -2.42
N ASP A 90 -13.53 0.26 -1.33
CA ASP A 90 -14.26 0.55 -0.09
C ASP A 90 -13.67 1.79 0.59
N ARG A 91 -14.50 2.58 1.26
CA ARG A 91 -14.05 3.73 2.06
C ARG A 91 -13.59 3.33 3.44
N GLU A 92 -14.13 2.24 3.97
CA GLU A 92 -13.89 1.75 5.33
C GLU A 92 -13.73 0.23 5.27
N PRO A 93 -12.66 -0.27 4.61
CA PRO A 93 -12.44 -1.71 4.46
C PRO A 93 -12.33 -2.38 5.83
N ASP A 94 -13.12 -3.43 6.05
CA ASP A 94 -13.01 -4.27 7.25
C ASP A 94 -11.91 -5.33 7.09
N ALA A 95 -11.64 -6.06 8.18
CA ALA A 95 -10.58 -7.07 8.17
C ALA A 95 -10.90 -8.22 7.21
N ASP A 96 -12.16 -8.58 7.05
CA ASP A 96 -12.58 -9.68 6.17
C ASP A 96 -12.31 -9.30 4.71
N LEU A 97 -12.68 -8.08 4.31
CA LEU A 97 -12.35 -7.55 3.00
C LEU A 97 -10.83 -7.55 2.81
N LEU A 98 -10.03 -7.06 3.75
CA LEU A 98 -8.57 -7.02 3.59
C LEU A 98 -7.89 -8.40 3.52
N LEU A 99 -8.56 -9.46 3.97
CA LEU A 99 -8.07 -10.85 3.88
C LEU A 99 -8.52 -11.53 2.57
N ASP A 100 -9.65 -11.11 2.01
CA ASP A 100 -10.20 -11.59 0.74
C ASP A 100 -9.57 -10.91 -0.50
N LEU A 101 -8.71 -9.90 -0.28
CA LEU A 101 -8.04 -9.09 -1.30
C LEU A 101 -6.62 -9.57 -1.61
#